data_AF-A0A135Z9Y6-F1
#
_entry.id   AF-A0A135Z9Y6-F1
#
_cell.length_a   1.000
_cell.length_b   1.000
_cell.length_c   1.000
_cell.angle_alpha   90.00
_cell.angle_beta   90.00
_cell.angle_gamma   90.00
#
_symmetry.space_group_name_H-M   'P 1'
#
loop_
_entity.id
_entity.type
_entity.pdbx_description
1 polymer ?
#
loop_
_entity_poly.entity_id
_entity_poly.type
_entity_poly.pdbx_seq_one_letter_code
_entity_poly.pdbx_strand_id
1 'polypeptide(L)'
;MKTILVCCGSGVATSPQVSQKINDYLADQGLDSKAKAIPKPIETAQSTVQNDPSVICYIGIAPADDALKDVLDENHVNHDLTGLPWLTGMGQDEANEKIKEMVENS
;
A
#
# COMPACT_ATOMS: atom_id res chain seq x y z
N MET A 1 -3.81 -10.06 10.54
CA MET A 1 -3.73 -8.62 10.24
C MET A 1 -3.14 -8.49 8.86
N LYS A 2 -3.78 -7.72 7.99
CA LYS A 2 -3.39 -7.54 6.59
C LYS A 2 -2.38 -6.40 6.48
N THR A 3 -1.54 -6.47 5.46
CA THR A 3 -0.46 -5.51 5.24
C THR A 3 -0.68 -4.75 3.93
N ILE A 4 -0.59 -3.43 4.00
CA ILE A 4 -0.57 -2.54 2.84
C ILE A 4 0.85 -2.03 2.70
N LEU A 5 1.53 -2.42 1.64
CA LEU A 5 2.93 -2.09 1.41
C LEU A 5 3.04 -0.75 0.68
N VAL A 6 3.65 0.25 1.32
CA VAL A 6 3.83 1.57 0.73
C VAL A 6 5.28 1.77 0.34
N CYS A 7 5.57 1.91 -0.95
CA CYS A 7 6.93 2.00 -1.47
C CYS A 7 7.21 3.35 -2.15
N CYS A 8 8.40 3.90 -1.89
CA CYS A 8 8.93 5.04 -2.63
C CYS A 8 10.34 4.73 -3.13
N GLY A 9 10.65 5.13 -4.38
CA GLY A 9 11.85 4.69 -5.10
C GLY A 9 13.18 4.89 -4.36
N SER A 10 13.35 5.99 -3.64
CA SER A 10 14.56 6.25 -2.84
C SER A 10 14.41 5.97 -1.33
N GLY A 11 13.22 5.57 -0.85
CA GLY A 11 13.00 5.16 0.54
C GLY A 11 13.10 6.24 1.64
N VAL A 12 13.33 7.52 1.34
CA VAL A 12 13.80 8.46 2.39
C VAL A 12 12.70 9.27 3.12
N ALA A 13 11.53 9.56 2.53
CA ALA A 13 10.58 10.48 3.19
C ALA A 13 9.09 10.35 2.85
N THR A 14 8.74 9.98 1.62
CA THR A 14 7.34 10.05 1.16
C THR A 14 6.52 8.81 1.53
N SER A 15 7.12 7.61 1.55
CA SER A 15 6.41 6.40 1.95
C SER A 15 5.95 6.40 3.42
N PRO A 16 6.74 6.90 4.42
CA PRO A 16 6.24 7.04 5.79
C PRO A 16 5.02 7.95 5.88
N GLN A 17 5.02 9.10 5.20
CA GLN A 17 3.90 10.05 5.22
C GLN A 17 2.61 9.44 4.67
N VAL A 18 2.69 8.77 3.52
CA VAL A 18 1.53 8.10 2.92
C VAL A 18 1.06 6.95 3.82
N SER A 19 1.98 6.13 4.34
CA SER A 19 1.61 5.05 5.25
C SER A 19 0.92 5.54 6.53
N GLN A 20 1.36 6.68 7.07
CA GLN A 20 0.74 7.28 8.25
C GLN A 20 -0.70 7.73 7.93
N LYS A 21 -0.91 8.45 6.82
CA LYS A 21 -2.25 8.88 6.41
C LYS A 21 -3.22 7.72 6.19
N ILE A 22 -2.74 6.63 5.60
CA ILE A 22 -3.56 5.42 5.42
C ILE A 22 -3.89 4.80 6.78
N ASN A 23 -2.92 4.69 7.69
CA ASN A 23 -3.15 4.16 9.03
C ASN A 23 -4.12 5.02 9.85
N ASP A 24 -4.01 6.35 9.78
CA ASP A 24 -4.93 7.27 10.43
C ASP A 24 -6.36 7.06 9.90
N TYR A 25 -6.52 6.96 8.57
CA TYR A 25 -7.81 6.66 7.96
C TYR A 25 -8.37 5.30 8.39
N LEU A 26 -7.54 4.25 8.42
CA LEU A 26 -7.96 2.93 8.89
C LEU A 26 -8.41 2.97 10.36
N ALA A 27 -7.71 3.72 11.21
CA ALA A 27 -8.11 3.91 12.60
C ALA A 27 -9.43 4.67 12.74
N ASP A 28 -9.63 5.74 11.96
CA ASP A 28 -10.90 6.50 11.93
C ASP A 28 -12.09 5.64 11.48
N GLN A 29 -11.84 4.62 10.66
CA GLN A 29 -12.84 3.63 10.24
C GLN A 29 -12.95 2.41 11.17
N GLY A 30 -12.14 2.30 12.24
CA GLY A 30 -12.11 1.13 13.13
C GLY A 30 -11.54 -0.15 12.49
N LEU A 31 -10.71 0.01 11.45
CA LEU A 31 -10.09 -1.06 10.66
C LEU A 31 -8.61 -1.28 10.99
N ASP A 32 -8.05 -0.52 11.92
CA ASP A 32 -6.67 -0.63 12.42
C ASP A 32 -6.33 -2.00 13.02
N SER A 33 -7.34 -2.72 13.52
CA SER A 33 -7.21 -4.12 13.95
C SER A 33 -7.14 -5.12 12.78
N LYS A 34 -7.62 -4.73 11.58
CA LYS A 34 -7.71 -5.58 10.40
C LYS A 34 -6.53 -5.39 9.45
N ALA A 35 -6.10 -4.15 9.21
CA ALA A 35 -5.05 -3.84 8.25
C ALA A 35 -4.10 -2.75 8.75
N LYS A 36 -2.87 -2.77 8.24
CA LYS A 36 -1.85 -1.77 8.55
C LYS A 36 -1.00 -1.44 7.32
N ALA A 37 -0.79 -0.15 7.08
CA ALA A 37 0.13 0.34 6.07
C ALA A 37 1.57 0.42 6.63
N ILE A 38 2.52 -0.16 5.90
CA ILE A 38 3.93 -0.22 6.30
C ILE A 38 4.80 0.36 5.17
N PRO A 39 5.66 1.35 5.48
CA PRO A 39 6.59 1.89 4.49
C PRO A 39 7.78 0.94 4.28
N LYS A 40 8.15 0.70 3.01
CA LYS A 40 9.34 -0.07 2.63
C LYS A 40 10.06 0.53 1.41
N PRO A 41 11.39 0.35 1.29
CA PRO A 41 12.11 0.59 0.05
C PRO A 41 11.58 -0.29 -1.08
N ILE A 42 11.53 0.24 -2.31
CA ILE A 42 11.05 -0.52 -3.48
C ILE A 42 11.90 -1.77 -3.76
N GLU A 43 13.21 -1.70 -3.50
CA GLU A 43 14.16 -2.81 -3.61
C GLU A 43 13.78 -4.01 -2.73
N THR A 44 13.09 -3.77 -1.61
CA THR A 44 12.64 -4.83 -0.70
C THR A 44 11.20 -5.27 -0.98
N ALA A 45 10.48 -4.59 -1.87
CA ALA A 45 9.07 -4.83 -2.10
C ALA A 45 8.80 -6.24 -2.63
N GLN A 46 9.56 -6.64 -3.65
CA GLN A 46 9.45 -7.96 -4.27
C GLN A 46 9.63 -9.08 -3.24
N SER A 47 10.74 -9.04 -2.49
CA SER A 47 11.00 -10.05 -1.45
C SER A 47 9.97 -10.00 -0.33
N THR A 48 9.46 -8.82 0.03
CA THR A 48 8.42 -8.71 1.08
C THR A 48 7.15 -9.40 0.63
N VAL A 49 6.67 -9.12 -0.59
CA VAL A 49 5.45 -9.73 -1.14
C VAL A 49 5.59 -11.26 -1.23
N GLN A 50 6.73 -11.75 -1.70
CA GLN A 50 6.96 -13.19 -1.83
C GLN A 50 7.07 -13.93 -0.49
N ASN A 51 7.52 -13.27 0.57
CA ASN A 51 7.71 -13.88 1.89
C ASN A 51 6.56 -13.61 2.85
N ASP A 52 5.69 -12.65 2.56
CA ASP A 52 4.60 -12.22 3.42
C ASP A 52 3.24 -12.29 2.68
N PRO A 53 2.50 -13.42 2.83
CA PRO A 53 1.19 -13.57 2.21
C PRO A 53 0.11 -12.69 2.87
N SER A 54 0.43 -11.96 3.94
CA SER A 54 -0.50 -10.98 4.52
C SER A 54 -0.58 -9.68 3.73
N VAL A 55 0.33 -9.46 2.77
CA VAL A 55 0.33 -8.29 1.91
C VAL A 55 -0.83 -8.40 0.93
N ILE A 56 -1.78 -7.48 1.03
CA ILE A 56 -2.98 -7.46 0.16
C ILE A 56 -2.92 -6.36 -0.89
N CYS A 57 -2.10 -5.34 -0.66
CA CYS A 57 -2.02 -4.17 -1.51
C CYS A 57 -0.60 -3.59 -1.52
N TYR A 58 -0.15 -3.19 -2.70
CA TYR A 58 1.06 -2.44 -2.96
C TYR A 58 0.69 -1.03 -3.44
N ILE A 59 1.32 -0.03 -2.85
CA ILE A 59 1.12 1.38 -3.18
C ILE A 59 2.48 2.00 -3.49
N GLY A 60 2.72 2.21 -4.77
CA GLY A 60 3.92 2.89 -5.26
C GLY A 60 3.71 4.40 -5.35
N ILE A 61 4.63 5.17 -4.77
CA ILE A 61 4.78 6.61 -5.09
C ILE A 61 5.30 6.77 -6.53
N ALA A 62 6.20 5.87 -6.92
CA ALA A 62 6.65 5.68 -8.28
C ALA A 62 6.04 4.37 -8.83
N PRO A 63 5.82 4.26 -10.14
CA PRO A 63 5.32 3.02 -10.74
C PRO A 63 6.29 1.86 -10.48
N ALA A 64 5.71 0.69 -10.21
CA ALA A 64 6.45 -0.57 -10.18
C ALA A 64 7.05 -0.87 -11.57
N ASP A 65 8.24 -1.45 -11.59
CA ASP A 65 8.78 -2.04 -12.80
C ASP A 65 8.03 -3.33 -13.17
N ASP A 66 8.24 -3.83 -14.38
CA ASP A 66 7.49 -4.99 -14.87
C ASP A 66 7.78 -6.26 -14.06
N ALA A 67 9.01 -6.43 -13.57
CA ALA A 67 9.38 -7.57 -12.72
C ALA A 67 8.63 -7.57 -11.37
N LEU A 68 8.45 -6.39 -10.76
CA LEU A 68 7.67 -6.26 -9.54
C LEU A 68 6.18 -6.46 -9.80
N LYS A 69 5.65 -6.00 -10.93
CA LYS A 69 4.24 -6.26 -11.31
C LYS A 69 3.95 -7.75 -11.47
N ASP A 70 4.81 -8.48 -12.17
CA ASP A 70 4.65 -9.93 -12.33
C ASP A 70 4.56 -10.63 -10.97
N VAL A 71 5.40 -10.23 -10.01
CA VAL A 71 5.37 -10.77 -8.64
C VAL A 71 4.11 -10.39 -7.88
N LEU A 72 3.63 -9.15 -8.04
CA LEU A 72 2.39 -8.69 -7.41
C LEU A 72 1.19 -9.49 -7.94
N ASP A 73 1.12 -9.72 -9.25
CA ASP A 73 0.08 -10.52 -9.90
C ASP A 73 0.13 -11.99 -9.47
N GLU A 74 1.32 -12.60 -9.46
CA GLU A 74 1.52 -13.99 -9.00
C GLU A 74 1.09 -14.21 -7.55
N ASN A 75 1.23 -13.18 -6.70
CA ASN A 75 0.88 -13.22 -5.28
C ASN A 75 -0.51 -12.62 -5.00
N HIS A 76 -1.29 -12.32 -6.03
CA HIS A 76 -2.63 -11.72 -5.92
C HIS A 76 -2.67 -10.43 -5.09
N VAL A 77 -1.61 -9.63 -5.15
CA VAL A 77 -1.49 -8.34 -4.46
C VAL A 77 -2.06 -7.24 -5.33
N ASN A 78 -3.04 -6.49 -4.82
CA ASN A 78 -3.59 -5.37 -5.55
C ASN A 78 -2.55 -4.24 -5.70
N HIS A 79 -2.37 -3.71 -6.90
CA HIS A 79 -1.38 -2.68 -7.20
C HIS A 79 -1.95 -1.55 -8.07
N ASP A 80 -3.27 -1.37 -8.02
CA ASP A 80 -4.02 -0.37 -8.79
C ASP A 80 -3.89 1.05 -8.19
N LEU A 81 -3.40 1.15 -6.97
CA LEU A 81 -3.31 2.39 -6.20
C LEU A 81 -1.90 2.99 -6.27
N THR A 82 -1.84 4.31 -6.46
CA THR A 82 -0.60 5.10 -6.37
C THR A 82 -0.61 5.94 -5.10
N GLY A 83 0.57 6.23 -4.53
CA GLY A 83 0.70 7.03 -3.31
C GLY A 83 0.41 8.53 -3.50
N LEU A 84 0.23 9.01 -4.74
CA LEU A 84 0.01 10.43 -5.05
C LEU A 84 -1.23 11.08 -4.39
N PRO A 85 -2.39 10.43 -4.26
CA PRO A 85 -3.58 11.03 -3.64
C PRO A 85 -3.33 11.43 -2.18
N TRP A 86 -2.64 10.60 -1.42
CA TRP A 86 -2.28 10.93 -0.03
C TRP A 86 -1.21 12.01 0.08
N LEU A 87 -0.35 12.18 -0.93
CA LEU A 87 0.63 13.26 -0.95
C LEU A 87 0.01 14.61 -1.34
N THR A 88 -0.86 14.61 -2.34
CA THR A 88 -1.39 15.83 -2.96
C THR A 88 -2.75 16.26 -2.39
N GLY A 89 -3.47 15.34 -1.75
CA GLY A 89 -4.85 15.53 -1.29
C GLY A 89 -5.90 15.40 -2.41
N MET A 90 -5.50 15.35 -3.69
CA MET A 90 -6.45 15.16 -4.79
C MET A 90 -6.80 13.68 -4.95
N GLY A 91 -8.09 13.35 -4.89
CA GLY A 91 -8.56 11.96 -5.02
C GLY A 91 -8.26 11.08 -3.80
N GLN A 92 -7.87 11.67 -2.67
CA GLN A 92 -7.56 10.92 -1.44
C GLN A 92 -8.79 10.16 -0.94
N ASP A 93 -9.97 10.74 -1.03
CA ASP A 93 -11.22 10.12 -0.55
C ASP A 93 -11.56 8.86 -1.35
N GLU A 94 -11.46 8.90 -2.68
CA GLU A 94 -11.67 7.74 -3.56
C GLU A 94 -10.63 6.64 -3.30
N ALA A 95 -9.36 7.02 -3.12
CA ALA A 95 -8.29 6.08 -2.81
C ALA A 95 -8.49 5.40 -1.44
N ASN A 96 -8.97 6.16 -0.46
CA ASN A 96 -9.33 5.68 0.87
C ASN A 96 -10.51 4.70 0.82
N GLU A 97 -11.56 4.99 0.07
CA GLU A 97 -12.69 4.07 -0.13
C GLU A 97 -12.23 2.74 -0.74
N LYS A 98 -11.37 2.77 -1.77
CA LYS A 98 -10.80 1.55 -2.36
C LYS A 98 -10.01 0.72 -1.35
N ILE A 99 -9.21 1.36 -0.50
CA ILE A 99 -8.47 0.66 0.57
C ILE A 99 -9.46 0.00 1.53
N LYS A 100 -10.48 0.73 1.96
CA LYS A 100 -11.50 0.21 2.88
C LYS A 100 -12.19 -1.02 2.29
N GLU A 101 -12.66 -0.94 1.06
CA GLU A 101 -13.29 -2.06 0.36
C GLU A 101 -12.35 -3.26 0.26
N MET A 102 -11.07 -3.06 -0.07
CA MET A 102 -10.08 -4.15 -0.08
C MET A 102 -9.93 -4.78 1.31
N VAL A 103 -9.81 -3.96 2.36
CA VAL A 103 -9.64 -4.46 3.73
C VAL A 103 -10.88 -5.20 4.24
N GLU A 104 -12.08 -4.80 3.81
CA GLU A 104 -13.34 -5.45 4.18
C GLU A 104 -13.63 -6.73 3.37
N ASN A 105 -13.24 -6.77 2.09
CA ASN A 105 -13.50 -7.90 1.18
C ASN A 105 -12.37 -8.94 1.09
N SER A 106 -11.15 -8.64 1.58
CA SER A 106 -10.08 -9.66 1.68
C SER A 106 -10.23 -10.56 2.91
#